data_AF-A0A942NAQ6-F1
#
_entry.id   AF-A0A942NAQ6-F1
#
_cell.length_a   1.000
_cell.length_b   1.000
_cell.length_c   1.000
_cell.angle_alpha   90.00
_cell.angle_beta   90.00
_cell.angle_gamma   90.00
#
_symmetry.space_group_name_H-M   'P 1'
#
loop_
_entity.id
_entity.type
_entity.pdbx_description
1 polymer ?
#
loop_
_entity_poly.entity_id
_entity_poly.type
_entity_poly.pdbx_seq_one_letter_code
_entity_poly.pdbx_strand_id
1 'polypeptide(L)'
;MNEQLLKFTTNQLADNSAIADIQKETNKIIRRFDVKGASQLSRFLRSKILDNSLLFKIYEDIIASLDFIRIGLLDENQTLELIKNYFIVTFSFPSDILTPLDIIKRKLIGLSLIDQELLREKINKVIKHNNNLLTKEKLVLSNKEEKLDPTIANWLLDYDLRLTGTQDRSLARAEYLTNSSNVASLVKEEKDKVKQLIKVYDFINTSSLIPSAWPEDLIINWENGCRFIISEGETVVSLSPIKEDASFLNDFKFKEEEKVNNKKIKSLEEKYLEESDLNNE
;
A
#
# COMPACT_ATOMS: atom_id res chain seq x y z
N MET A 1 -17.02 20.51 1.15
CA MET A 1 -17.88 19.99 2.22
C MET A 1 -19.19 20.80 2.27
N ASN A 2 -20.35 20.13 2.37
CA ASN A 2 -21.64 20.81 2.55
C ASN A 2 -21.79 21.31 4.01
N GLU A 3 -21.68 22.62 4.22
CA GLU A 3 -21.77 23.24 5.56
C GLU A 3 -23.12 23.05 6.26
N GLN A 4 -24.19 22.73 5.53
CA GLN A 4 -25.50 22.47 6.14
C GLN A 4 -25.47 21.20 7.01
N LEU A 5 -24.67 20.19 6.65
CA LEU A 5 -24.56 18.94 7.41
C LEU A 5 -23.95 19.17 8.79
N LEU A 6 -23.04 20.14 8.91
CA LEU A 6 -22.42 20.52 10.19
C LEU A 6 -23.36 21.25 11.14
N LYS A 7 -24.61 21.49 10.71
CA LYS A 7 -25.65 22.13 11.53
C LYS A 7 -26.67 21.11 12.04
N PHE A 8 -26.56 19.82 11.68
CA PHE A 8 -27.47 18.81 12.17
C PHE A 8 -27.40 18.68 13.70
N THR A 9 -28.58 18.59 14.32
CA THR A 9 -28.75 18.26 15.73
C THR A 9 -28.66 16.76 15.95
N THR A 10 -28.43 16.32 17.19
CA THR A 10 -28.38 14.89 17.52
C THR A 10 -29.66 14.14 17.14
N ASN A 11 -30.83 14.78 17.28
CA ASN A 11 -32.10 14.18 16.86
C ASN A 11 -32.17 13.99 15.34
N GLN A 12 -31.74 14.99 14.57
CA GLN A 12 -31.69 14.89 13.11
C GLN A 12 -30.72 13.81 12.64
N LEU A 13 -29.62 13.58 13.37
CA LEU A 13 -28.67 12.51 13.03
C LEU A 13 -29.26 11.10 13.17
N ALA A 14 -30.38 10.93 13.87
CA ALA A 14 -31.11 9.68 13.95
C ALA A 14 -31.99 9.43 12.71
N ASP A 15 -32.25 10.45 11.90
CA ASP A 15 -33.12 10.33 10.72
C ASP A 15 -32.40 9.63 9.57
N ASN A 16 -33.08 8.69 8.91
CA ASN A 16 -32.54 7.94 7.77
C ASN A 16 -32.07 8.86 6.62
N SER A 17 -32.74 10.00 6.42
CA SER A 17 -32.32 11.00 5.42
C SER A 17 -30.99 11.65 5.77
N ALA A 18 -30.76 11.98 7.04
CA ALA A 18 -29.50 12.56 7.50
C ALA A 18 -28.35 11.57 7.38
N ILE A 19 -28.58 10.30 7.71
CA ILE A 19 -27.60 9.22 7.52
C ILE A 19 -27.22 9.11 6.04
N ALA A 20 -28.20 9.10 5.14
CA ALA A 20 -27.96 9.04 3.70
C ALA A 20 -27.17 10.25 3.17
N ASP A 21 -27.48 11.46 3.65
CA ASP A 21 -26.77 12.67 3.28
C ASP A 21 -25.33 12.69 3.77
N ILE A 22 -25.08 12.22 4.99
CA ILE A 22 -23.73 12.08 5.55
C ILE A 22 -22.95 11.01 4.78
N GLN A 23 -23.56 9.87 4.47
CA GLN A 23 -22.93 8.83 3.66
C GLN A 23 -22.54 9.37 2.26
N LYS A 24 -23.44 10.13 1.64
CA LYS A 24 -23.19 10.77 0.35
C LYS A 24 -22.04 11.76 0.41
N GLU A 25 -21.95 12.55 1.47
CA GLU A 25 -20.84 13.50 1.65
C GLU A 25 -19.52 12.78 1.95
N THR A 26 -19.52 11.75 2.79
CA THR A 26 -18.36 10.89 3.06
C THR A 26 -17.83 10.27 1.77
N ASN A 27 -18.70 9.76 0.91
CA ASN A 27 -18.30 9.25 -0.41
C ASN A 27 -17.64 10.33 -1.27
N LYS A 28 -18.13 11.58 -1.28
CA LYS A 28 -17.46 12.67 -2.00
C LYS A 28 -16.08 12.99 -1.41
N ILE A 29 -15.97 12.99 -0.08
CA ILE A 29 -14.71 13.22 0.63
C ILE A 29 -13.69 12.15 0.25
N ILE A 30 -14.07 10.87 0.30
CA ILE A 30 -13.21 9.75 -0.11
C ILE A 30 -12.77 9.92 -1.57
N ARG A 31 -13.72 10.16 -2.48
CA ARG A 31 -13.44 10.32 -3.92
C ARG A 31 -12.47 11.46 -4.24
N ARG A 32 -12.51 12.53 -3.44
CA ARG A 32 -11.66 13.72 -3.62
C ARG A 32 -10.40 13.67 -2.77
N PHE A 33 -10.26 12.67 -1.92
CA PHE A 33 -9.25 12.61 -0.87
C PHE A 33 -9.20 13.91 -0.04
N ASP A 34 -10.37 14.46 0.33
CA ASP A 34 -10.50 15.75 1.01
C ASP A 34 -10.17 15.61 2.51
N VAL A 35 -8.88 15.66 2.85
CA VAL A 35 -8.38 15.54 4.24
C VAL A 35 -9.01 16.56 5.19
N LYS A 36 -9.21 17.80 4.73
CA LYS A 36 -9.82 18.87 5.53
C LYS A 36 -11.28 18.55 5.80
N GLY A 37 -12.05 18.20 4.77
CA GLY A 37 -13.44 17.77 4.89
C GLY A 37 -13.60 16.55 5.80
N ALA A 38 -12.70 15.57 5.67
CA ALA A 38 -12.66 14.39 6.53
C ALA A 38 -12.48 14.75 8.00
N SER A 39 -11.51 15.62 8.31
CA SER A 39 -11.24 16.10 9.67
C SER A 39 -12.43 16.87 10.26
N GLN A 40 -13.02 17.78 9.47
CA GLN A 40 -14.18 18.58 9.90
C GLN A 40 -15.40 17.70 10.19
N LEU A 41 -15.74 16.77 9.28
CA LEU A 41 -16.89 15.90 9.42
C LEU A 41 -16.70 14.87 10.55
N SER A 42 -15.53 14.23 10.66
CA SER A 42 -15.22 13.29 11.75
C SER A 42 -15.33 13.96 13.12
N ARG A 43 -14.76 15.17 13.28
CA ARG A 43 -14.86 15.95 14.51
C ARG A 43 -16.31 16.32 14.84
N PHE A 44 -17.07 16.75 13.84
CA PHE A 44 -18.48 17.08 14.02
C PHE A 44 -19.28 15.88 14.52
N LEU A 45 -19.19 14.73 13.82
CA LEU A 45 -19.91 13.51 14.21
C LEU A 45 -19.54 13.09 15.63
N ARG A 46 -18.25 12.98 15.93
CA ARG A 46 -17.77 12.65 17.28
C ARG A 46 -18.32 13.60 18.34
N SER A 47 -18.35 14.92 18.07
CA SER A 47 -18.90 15.90 19.02
C SER A 47 -20.41 15.78 19.28
N LYS A 48 -21.16 15.14 18.40
CA LYS A 48 -22.63 15.01 18.50
C LYS A 48 -23.11 13.66 19.01
N ILE A 49 -22.32 12.60 18.82
CA ILE A 49 -22.79 11.22 19.04
C ILE A 49 -21.96 10.42 20.05
N LEU A 50 -20.85 10.97 20.58
CA LEU A 50 -19.97 10.21 21.49
C LEU A 50 -20.72 9.66 22.71
N ASP A 51 -21.68 10.42 23.24
CA ASP A 51 -22.47 10.02 24.41
C ASP A 51 -23.74 9.21 24.05
N ASN A 52 -24.01 9.01 22.76
CA ASN A 52 -25.16 8.24 22.28
C ASN A 52 -24.68 6.95 21.59
N SER A 53 -24.64 5.85 22.36
CA SER A 53 -24.11 4.56 21.91
C SER A 53 -24.82 3.99 20.66
N LEU A 54 -26.13 4.24 20.52
CA LEU A 54 -26.91 3.79 19.36
C LEU A 54 -26.51 4.57 18.10
N LEU A 55 -26.41 5.89 18.18
CA LEU A 55 -25.95 6.70 17.06
C LEU A 55 -24.48 6.42 16.73
N PHE A 56 -23.64 6.25 17.75
CA PHE A 56 -22.24 5.92 17.53
C PHE A 56 -22.11 4.66 16.67
N LYS A 57 -22.86 3.59 16.99
CA LYS A 57 -22.86 2.35 16.21
C LYS A 57 -23.31 2.54 14.75
N ILE A 58 -24.19 3.50 14.48
CA ILE A 58 -24.65 3.79 13.11
C ILE A 58 -23.55 4.49 12.30
N TYR A 59 -22.78 5.37 12.93
CA TYR A 59 -21.78 6.20 12.25
C TYR A 59 -20.33 5.72 12.44
N GLU A 60 -20.08 4.63 13.16
CA GLU A 60 -18.72 4.17 13.48
C GLU A 60 -17.89 3.90 12.21
N ASP A 61 -18.46 3.21 11.23
CA ASP A 61 -17.80 2.94 9.95
C ASP A 61 -17.57 4.21 9.12
N ILE A 62 -18.49 5.18 9.21
CA ILE A 62 -18.36 6.48 8.54
C ILE A 62 -17.19 7.25 9.16
N ILE A 63 -17.14 7.31 10.49
CA ILE A 63 -16.06 7.97 11.22
C ILE A 63 -14.73 7.29 10.93
N ALA A 64 -14.69 5.95 10.94
CA ALA A 64 -13.49 5.19 10.58
C ALA A 64 -13.04 5.49 9.15
N SER A 65 -13.98 5.54 8.20
CA SER A 65 -13.69 5.91 6.80
C SER A 65 -13.01 7.28 6.71
N LEU A 66 -13.59 8.29 7.38
CA LEU A 66 -13.04 9.65 7.42
C LEU A 66 -11.66 9.68 8.11
N ASP A 67 -11.48 8.87 9.15
CA ASP A 67 -10.22 8.75 9.87
C ASP A 67 -9.12 8.13 9.01
N PHE A 68 -9.44 7.16 8.15
CA PHE A 68 -8.50 6.64 7.15
C PHE A 68 -8.10 7.70 6.12
N ILE A 69 -9.03 8.55 5.66
CA ILE A 69 -8.69 9.65 4.74
C ILE A 69 -7.70 10.63 5.37
N ARG A 70 -7.83 10.90 6.68
CA ARG A 70 -6.91 11.78 7.42
C ARG A 70 -5.80 11.04 8.18
N ILE A 71 -5.47 9.79 7.79
CA ILE A 71 -4.54 8.93 8.55
C ILE A 71 -3.17 9.58 8.82
N GLY A 72 -2.68 10.42 7.89
CA GLY A 72 -1.43 11.17 8.05
C GLY A 72 -1.44 12.19 9.19
N LEU A 73 -2.63 12.60 9.68
CA LEU A 73 -2.80 13.51 10.82
C LEU A 73 -2.97 12.80 12.15
N LEU A 74 -3.14 11.46 12.14
CA LEU A 74 -3.32 10.67 13.36
C LEU A 74 -1.95 10.36 13.96
N ASP A 75 -1.87 10.32 15.29
CA ASP A 75 -0.67 9.80 15.95
C ASP A 75 -0.55 8.28 15.77
N GLU A 76 0.56 7.71 16.22
CA GLU A 76 0.82 6.28 16.09
C GLU A 76 -0.26 5.42 16.78
N ASN A 77 -0.62 5.75 18.02
CA ASN A 77 -1.59 4.97 18.80
C ASN A 77 -2.97 4.99 18.15
N GLN A 78 -3.41 6.17 17.71
CA GLN A 78 -4.66 6.35 16.97
C GLN A 78 -4.65 5.55 15.66
N THR A 79 -3.53 5.55 14.95
CA THR A 79 -3.35 4.78 13.71
C THR A 79 -3.49 3.28 13.96
N LEU A 80 -2.80 2.76 14.99
CA LEU A 80 -2.82 1.33 15.32
C LEU A 80 -4.22 0.88 15.77
N GLU A 81 -4.90 1.66 16.61
CA GLU A 81 -6.28 1.36 17.02
C GLU A 81 -7.27 1.44 15.85
N LEU A 82 -7.09 2.38 14.92
CA LEU A 82 -7.92 2.48 13.72
C LEU A 82 -7.76 1.23 12.84
N ILE A 83 -6.52 0.79 12.59
CA ILE A 83 -6.24 -0.43 11.81
C ILE A 83 -6.74 -1.68 12.55
N LYS A 84 -6.53 -1.76 13.86
CA LYS A 84 -6.93 -2.92 14.66
C LYS A 84 -8.43 -3.21 14.56
N ASN A 85 -9.24 -2.16 14.66
CA ASN A 85 -10.67 -2.31 14.84
C ASN A 85 -11.47 -2.12 13.54
N TYR A 86 -10.94 -1.33 12.60
CA TYR A 86 -11.71 -0.86 11.44
C TYR A 86 -11.00 -1.05 10.09
N PHE A 87 -9.88 -1.79 10.01
CA PHE A 87 -9.18 -1.96 8.73
C PHE A 87 -10.06 -2.53 7.61
N ILE A 88 -11.07 -3.36 7.94
CA ILE A 88 -12.06 -3.87 6.98
C ILE A 88 -12.80 -2.77 6.21
N VAL A 89 -12.99 -1.59 6.80
CA VAL A 89 -13.69 -0.44 6.18
C VAL A 89 -12.97 0.02 4.92
N THR A 90 -11.64 -0.07 4.88
CA THR A 90 -10.82 0.37 3.74
C THR A 90 -11.12 -0.42 2.45
N PHE A 91 -11.59 -1.66 2.57
CA PHE A 91 -11.96 -2.50 1.43
C PHE A 91 -13.30 -2.11 0.79
N SER A 92 -14.04 -1.18 1.39
CA SER A 92 -15.28 -0.62 0.83
C SER A 92 -15.02 0.63 -0.01
N PHE A 93 -13.78 1.14 -0.03
CA PHE A 93 -13.42 2.29 -0.84
C PHE A 93 -13.39 1.93 -2.34
N PRO A 94 -13.70 2.89 -3.23
CA PRO A 94 -13.55 2.66 -4.67
C PRO A 94 -12.08 2.35 -5.01
N SER A 95 -11.81 1.13 -5.49
CA SER A 95 -10.46 0.61 -5.73
C SER A 95 -9.69 1.38 -6.82
N ASP A 96 -10.41 2.09 -7.69
CA ASP A 96 -9.87 2.99 -8.71
C ASP A 96 -9.38 4.34 -8.15
N ILE A 97 -9.72 4.64 -6.89
CA ILE A 97 -9.40 5.91 -6.23
C ILE A 97 -8.44 5.70 -5.07
N LEU A 98 -8.74 4.74 -4.20
CA LEU A 98 -8.01 4.55 -2.96
C LEU A 98 -8.08 3.10 -2.49
N THR A 99 -6.93 2.45 -2.45
CA THR A 99 -6.80 1.09 -1.93
C THR A 99 -6.33 1.09 -0.47
N PRO A 100 -6.50 -0.01 0.27
CA PRO A 100 -5.92 -0.19 1.60
C PRO A 100 -4.41 0.00 1.62
N LEU A 101 -3.69 -0.37 0.55
CA LEU A 101 -2.26 -0.14 0.44
C LEU A 101 -1.92 1.35 0.37
N ASP A 102 -2.68 2.14 -0.39
CA ASP A 102 -2.46 3.58 -0.50
C ASP A 102 -2.65 4.28 0.85
N ILE A 103 -3.62 3.82 1.66
CA ILE A 103 -3.83 4.31 3.02
C ILE A 103 -2.58 4.08 3.89
N ILE A 104 -2.02 2.86 3.87
CA ILE A 104 -0.82 2.54 4.65
C ILE A 104 0.38 3.34 4.14
N LYS A 105 0.61 3.40 2.81
CA LYS A 105 1.70 4.20 2.22
C LYS A 105 1.63 5.66 2.68
N ARG A 106 0.43 6.27 2.63
CA ARG A 106 0.22 7.66 3.05
C ARG A 106 0.55 7.93 4.51
N LYS A 107 0.31 6.97 5.40
CA LYS A 107 0.69 7.13 6.82
C LYS A 107 2.21 7.13 7.01
N LEU A 108 2.94 6.45 6.13
CA LEU A 108 4.40 6.33 6.19
C LEU A 108 5.12 7.51 5.53
N ILE A 109 4.43 8.29 4.70
CA ILE A 109 4.96 9.49 4.07
C ILE A 109 5.48 10.47 5.13
N GLY A 110 6.68 11.00 4.91
CA GLY A 110 7.35 11.96 5.80
C GLY A 110 8.01 11.36 7.04
N LEU A 111 7.88 10.05 7.28
CA LEU A 111 8.61 9.35 8.33
C LEU A 111 10.02 8.96 7.86
N SER A 112 10.98 8.94 8.78
CA SER A 112 12.33 8.41 8.51
C SER A 112 12.25 6.91 8.17
N LEU A 113 13.24 6.36 7.45
CA LEU A 113 13.24 4.93 7.09
C LEU A 113 13.16 3.99 8.31
N ILE A 114 13.78 4.40 9.43
CA ILE A 114 13.75 3.66 10.69
C ILE A 114 12.33 3.70 11.29
N ASP A 115 11.71 4.88 11.35
CA ASP A 115 10.35 5.04 11.88
C ASP A 115 9.31 4.31 11.01
N GLN A 116 9.52 4.29 9.69
CA GLN A 116 8.68 3.51 8.78
C GLN A 116 8.73 2.02 9.09
N GLU A 117 9.93 1.47 9.31
CA GLU A 117 10.11 0.05 9.65
C GLU A 117 9.44 -0.30 10.99
N LEU A 118 9.67 0.53 12.01
CA LEU A 118 9.04 0.35 13.33
C LEU A 118 7.51 0.40 13.26
N LEU A 119 6.96 1.34 12.50
CA LEU A 119 5.51 1.45 12.34
C LEU A 119 4.95 0.27 11.54
N ARG A 120 5.62 -0.17 10.46
CA ARG A 120 5.24 -1.36 9.70
C ARG A 120 5.18 -2.61 10.58
N GLU A 121 6.19 -2.83 11.43
CA GLU A 121 6.20 -3.97 12.37
C GLU A 121 4.98 -3.93 13.31
N LYS A 122 4.64 -2.75 13.85
CA LYS A 122 3.46 -2.58 14.72
C LYS A 122 2.16 -2.82 13.96
N ILE A 123 2.03 -2.29 12.74
CA ILE A 123 0.87 -2.53 11.87
C ILE A 123 0.75 -4.03 11.55
N ASN A 124 1.85 -4.71 11.24
CA ASN A 124 1.88 -6.14 10.97
C ASN A 124 1.30 -6.94 12.14
N LYS A 125 1.78 -6.67 13.36
CA LYS A 125 1.28 -7.30 14.59
C LYS A 125 -0.22 -7.09 14.74
N VAL A 126 -0.71 -5.88 14.50
CA VAL A 126 -2.14 -5.56 14.63
C VAL A 126 -2.98 -6.29 13.57
N ILE A 127 -2.60 -6.28 12.30
CA ILE A 127 -3.37 -6.92 11.22
C ILE A 127 -3.41 -8.44 11.40
N LYS A 128 -2.32 -9.07 11.86
CA LYS A 128 -2.29 -10.51 12.15
C LYS A 128 -3.22 -10.96 13.28
N HIS A 129 -3.74 -10.04 14.08
CA HIS A 129 -4.72 -10.32 15.14
C HIS A 129 -6.10 -9.69 14.85
N ASN A 130 -6.34 -9.24 13.61
CA ASN A 130 -7.59 -8.62 13.24
C ASN A 130 -8.68 -9.68 13.00
N ASN A 131 -9.77 -9.57 13.78
CA ASN A 131 -10.90 -10.51 13.76
C ASN A 131 -12.07 -10.08 12.86
N ASN A 132 -11.93 -8.99 12.08
CA ASN A 132 -12.96 -8.60 11.13
C ASN A 132 -13.04 -9.66 10.00
N LEU A 133 -14.26 -10.03 9.61
CA LEU A 133 -14.51 -10.93 8.49
C LEU A 133 -14.18 -10.23 7.16
N LEU A 134 -13.31 -10.82 6.35
CA LEU A 134 -12.93 -10.29 5.03
C LEU A 134 -13.85 -10.81 3.92
N THR A 135 -14.22 -12.08 4.00
CA THR A 135 -15.06 -12.80 3.03
C THR A 135 -16.19 -13.53 3.76
N LYS A 136 -17.11 -14.16 3.01
CA LYS A 136 -18.25 -14.91 3.58
C LYS A 136 -17.93 -16.39 3.79
N GLU A 137 -17.23 -17.00 2.85
CA GLU A 137 -16.93 -18.44 2.88
C GLU A 137 -15.84 -18.77 3.90
N LYS A 138 -16.03 -19.86 4.65
CA LYS A 138 -15.05 -20.33 5.63
C LYS A 138 -13.77 -20.84 4.97
N LEU A 139 -12.65 -20.69 5.68
CA LEU A 139 -11.34 -21.11 5.24
C LEU A 139 -11.06 -22.55 5.66
N VAL A 140 -10.40 -23.30 4.78
CA VAL A 140 -9.81 -24.60 5.09
C VAL A 140 -8.30 -24.44 5.08
N LEU A 141 -7.66 -24.52 6.25
CA LEU A 141 -6.21 -24.54 6.34
C LEU A 141 -5.69 -25.94 6.01
N SER A 142 -4.57 -26.00 5.28
CA SER A 142 -3.90 -27.24 4.87
C SER A 142 -3.89 -28.29 5.98
N ASN A 143 -4.45 -29.46 5.71
CA ASN A 143 -4.50 -30.65 6.57
C ASN A 143 -5.39 -30.58 7.82
N LYS A 144 -6.28 -29.59 7.96
CA LYS A 144 -7.30 -29.58 9.01
C LYS A 144 -8.70 -29.75 8.42
N GLU A 145 -9.49 -30.65 9.01
CA GLU A 145 -10.94 -30.75 8.72
C GLU A 145 -11.71 -29.52 9.25
N GLU A 146 -11.11 -28.80 10.18
CA GLU A 146 -11.73 -27.65 10.84
C GLU A 146 -11.80 -26.43 9.90
N LYS A 147 -13.02 -25.95 9.69
CA LYS A 147 -13.31 -24.73 8.93
C LYS A 147 -13.19 -23.51 9.83
N LEU A 148 -12.27 -22.61 9.50
CA LEU A 148 -12.08 -21.36 10.22
C LEU A 148 -12.95 -20.24 9.66
N ASP A 149 -13.31 -19.31 10.53
CA ASP A 149 -13.98 -18.08 10.10
C ASP A 149 -13.04 -17.24 9.22
N PRO A 150 -13.53 -16.60 8.15
CA PRO A 150 -12.71 -15.90 7.18
C PRO A 150 -12.27 -14.50 7.64
N THR A 151 -11.64 -14.43 8.81
CA THR A 151 -11.09 -13.19 9.35
C THR A 151 -9.86 -12.75 8.58
N ILE A 152 -9.51 -11.46 8.66
CA ILE A 152 -8.25 -10.93 8.12
C ILE A 152 -7.05 -11.73 8.65
N ALA A 153 -7.00 -11.99 9.96
CA ALA A 153 -5.96 -12.80 10.57
C ALA A 153 -5.85 -14.21 9.96
N ASN A 154 -6.97 -14.91 9.76
CA ASN A 154 -6.98 -16.26 9.23
C ASN A 154 -6.61 -16.32 7.74
N TRP A 155 -6.96 -15.31 6.96
CA TRP A 155 -6.49 -15.17 5.57
C TRP A 155 -4.97 -14.99 5.48
N LEU A 156 -4.40 -14.16 6.36
CA LEU A 156 -2.94 -14.00 6.43
C LEU A 156 -2.24 -15.28 6.91
N LEU A 157 -2.84 -16.02 7.85
CA LEU A 157 -2.35 -17.31 8.29
C LEU A 157 -2.33 -18.34 7.15
N ASP A 158 -3.42 -18.43 6.37
CA ASP A 158 -3.48 -19.32 5.19
C ASP A 158 -2.38 -18.96 4.17
N TYR A 159 -2.16 -17.66 3.93
CA TYR A 159 -1.11 -17.19 3.04
C TYR A 159 0.30 -17.50 3.55
N ASP A 160 0.60 -17.20 4.82
CA ASP A 160 1.90 -17.49 5.45
C ASP A 160 2.27 -18.98 5.36
N LEU A 161 1.30 -19.89 5.57
CA LEU A 161 1.51 -21.33 5.46
C LEU A 161 1.86 -21.80 4.04
N ARG A 162 1.51 -21.02 3.01
CA ARG A 162 1.86 -21.32 1.61
C ARG A 162 3.19 -20.72 1.20
N LEU A 163 3.65 -19.67 1.89
CA LEU A 163 4.94 -19.03 1.64
C LEU A 163 6.13 -19.83 2.23
N THR A 164 5.89 -20.70 3.20
CA THR A 164 6.95 -21.54 3.78
C THR A 164 7.59 -22.43 2.73
N GLY A 165 8.86 -22.16 2.38
CA GLY A 165 9.65 -22.97 1.45
C GLY A 165 9.89 -22.35 0.08
N THR A 166 9.27 -21.20 -0.24
CA THR A 166 9.49 -20.50 -1.52
C THR A 166 10.53 -19.39 -1.38
N GLN A 167 11.55 -19.36 -2.27
CA GLN A 167 12.53 -18.27 -2.32
C GLN A 167 11.96 -17.00 -2.98
N ASP A 168 11.01 -17.13 -3.90
CA ASP A 168 10.39 -16.02 -4.62
C ASP A 168 8.96 -15.76 -4.12
N ARG A 169 8.81 -14.69 -3.31
CA ARG A 169 7.50 -14.25 -2.81
C ARG A 169 6.54 -13.82 -3.91
N SER A 170 7.04 -13.29 -5.03
CA SER A 170 6.19 -12.79 -6.12
C SER A 170 5.50 -13.94 -6.85
N LEU A 171 6.25 -15.01 -7.12
CA LEU A 171 5.74 -16.25 -7.68
C LEU A 171 4.78 -16.93 -6.69
N ALA A 172 5.17 -17.07 -5.43
CA ALA A 172 4.33 -17.69 -4.40
C ALA A 172 3.00 -16.94 -4.21
N ARG A 173 2.99 -15.60 -4.29
CA ARG A 173 1.76 -14.81 -4.33
C ARG A 173 0.89 -15.13 -5.54
N ALA A 174 1.49 -15.17 -6.73
CA ALA A 174 0.75 -15.47 -7.95
C ALA A 174 0.11 -16.87 -7.87
N GLU A 175 0.87 -17.85 -7.42
CA GLU A 175 0.38 -19.22 -7.18
C GLU A 175 -0.71 -19.26 -6.11
N TYR A 176 -0.56 -18.54 -4.99
CA TYR A 176 -1.58 -18.49 -3.95
C TYR A 176 -2.91 -17.93 -4.50
N LEU A 177 -2.86 -16.79 -5.19
CA LEU A 177 -4.05 -16.11 -5.71
C LEU A 177 -4.73 -16.86 -6.86
N THR A 178 -4.02 -17.79 -7.52
CA THR A 178 -4.55 -18.55 -8.66
C THR A 178 -4.95 -19.98 -8.30
N ASN A 179 -4.14 -20.66 -7.47
CA ASN A 179 -4.25 -22.10 -7.23
C ASN A 179 -4.79 -22.45 -5.83
N SER A 180 -4.89 -21.49 -4.90
CA SER A 180 -5.47 -21.76 -3.58
C SER A 180 -6.95 -22.12 -3.71
N SER A 181 -7.35 -23.27 -3.15
CA SER A 181 -8.75 -23.70 -3.09
C SER A 181 -9.64 -22.69 -2.37
N ASN A 182 -9.12 -22.04 -1.32
CA ASN A 182 -9.83 -21.00 -0.57
C ASN A 182 -10.09 -19.76 -1.45
N VAL A 183 -9.14 -19.39 -2.32
CA VAL A 183 -9.30 -18.24 -3.23
C VAL A 183 -10.15 -18.61 -4.44
N ALA A 184 -10.00 -19.82 -4.99
CA ALA A 184 -10.68 -20.25 -6.21
C ALA A 184 -12.21 -20.18 -6.10
N SER A 185 -12.77 -20.53 -4.93
CA SER A 185 -14.22 -20.52 -4.65
C SER A 185 -14.84 -19.14 -4.50
N LEU A 186 -14.04 -18.09 -4.28
CA LEU A 186 -14.54 -16.75 -4.04
C LEU A 186 -15.13 -16.09 -5.29
N VAL A 187 -16.11 -15.22 -5.07
CA VAL A 187 -16.61 -14.30 -6.10
C VAL A 187 -15.57 -13.20 -6.39
N LYS A 188 -15.68 -12.52 -7.54
CA LYS A 188 -14.71 -11.52 -8.00
C LYS A 188 -14.43 -10.42 -6.97
N GLU A 189 -15.47 -9.90 -6.31
CA GLU A 189 -15.32 -8.85 -5.30
C GLU A 189 -14.48 -9.32 -4.10
N GLU A 190 -14.73 -10.54 -3.61
CA GLU A 190 -13.99 -11.12 -2.49
C GLU A 190 -12.55 -11.48 -2.87
N LYS A 191 -12.33 -11.99 -4.10
CA LYS A 191 -10.98 -12.21 -4.65
C LYS A 191 -10.18 -10.91 -4.66
N ASP A 192 -10.81 -9.80 -5.01
CA ASP A 192 -10.14 -8.50 -5.03
C ASP A 192 -9.79 -8.03 -3.61
N LYS A 193 -10.68 -8.23 -2.63
CA LYS A 193 -10.37 -7.96 -1.21
C LYS A 193 -9.17 -8.77 -0.71
N VAL A 194 -9.14 -10.07 -0.98
CA VAL A 194 -7.99 -10.94 -0.63
C VAL A 194 -6.72 -10.45 -1.31
N LYS A 195 -6.78 -10.16 -2.62
CA LYS A 195 -5.64 -9.63 -3.38
C LYS A 195 -5.10 -8.33 -2.78
N GLN A 196 -5.98 -7.39 -2.41
CA GLN A 196 -5.60 -6.14 -1.78
C GLN A 196 -4.99 -6.36 -0.39
N LEU A 197 -5.54 -7.29 0.41
CA LEU A 197 -4.98 -7.65 1.72
C LEU A 197 -3.56 -8.22 1.57
N ILE A 198 -3.34 -9.16 0.64
CA ILE A 198 -2.02 -9.75 0.41
C ILE A 198 -1.01 -8.69 -0.05
N LYS A 199 -1.42 -7.73 -0.90
CA LYS A 199 -0.55 -6.61 -1.29
C LYS A 199 -0.12 -5.76 -0.10
N VAL A 200 -1.05 -5.43 0.80
CA VAL A 200 -0.74 -4.70 2.04
C VAL A 200 0.24 -5.49 2.88
N TYR A 201 -0.02 -6.78 3.05
CA TYR A 201 0.80 -7.66 3.86
C TYR A 201 2.22 -7.81 3.31
N ASP A 202 2.39 -8.06 2.02
CA ASP A 202 3.70 -8.11 1.36
C ASP A 202 4.47 -6.80 1.54
N PHE A 203 3.80 -5.66 1.31
CA PHE A 203 4.41 -4.34 1.45
C PHE A 203 4.93 -4.08 2.87
N ILE A 204 4.12 -4.41 3.88
CA ILE A 204 4.51 -4.24 5.29
C ILE A 204 5.68 -5.16 5.68
N ASN A 205 5.76 -6.37 5.10
CA ASN A 205 6.85 -7.31 5.35
C ASN A 205 8.08 -7.10 4.44
N THR A 206 8.06 -6.06 3.59
CA THR A 206 9.21 -5.69 2.76
C THR A 206 9.96 -4.57 3.46
N SER A 207 11.25 -4.79 3.70
CA SER A 207 12.12 -3.83 4.38
C SER A 207 12.06 -2.46 3.71
N SER A 208 11.95 -1.41 4.51
CA SER A 208 11.98 -0.02 4.04
C SER A 208 13.28 0.35 3.32
N LEU A 209 14.36 -0.44 3.45
CA LEU A 209 15.62 -0.23 2.75
C LEU A 209 15.57 -0.62 1.27
N ILE A 210 14.56 -1.38 0.85
CA ILE A 210 14.37 -1.80 -0.53
C ILE A 210 13.57 -0.69 -1.26
N PRO A 211 14.08 -0.13 -2.38
CA PRO A 211 13.38 0.95 -3.09
C PRO A 211 11.94 0.60 -3.51
N SER A 212 11.66 -0.67 -3.83
CA SER A 212 10.29 -1.12 -4.15
C SER A 212 9.31 -1.02 -2.98
N ALA A 213 9.81 -0.89 -1.77
CA ALA A 213 9.03 -0.74 -0.55
C ALA A 213 8.82 0.73 -0.17
N TRP A 214 9.25 1.70 -0.97
CA TRP A 214 9.11 3.11 -0.60
C TRP A 214 7.68 3.59 -0.86
N PRO A 215 7.11 4.41 0.05
CA PRO A 215 5.73 4.88 -0.09
C PRO A 215 5.55 5.93 -1.18
N GLU A 216 6.64 6.55 -1.64
CA GLU A 216 6.65 7.62 -2.62
C GLU A 216 7.62 7.29 -3.77
N ASP A 217 7.30 7.80 -4.96
CA ASP A 217 8.23 7.81 -6.07
C ASP A 217 9.36 8.80 -5.80
N LEU A 218 10.60 8.37 -6.03
CA LEU A 218 11.74 9.29 -5.95
C LEU A 218 11.95 9.97 -7.28
N ILE A 219 11.99 11.29 -7.26
CA ILE A 219 12.42 12.08 -8.39
C ILE A 219 13.86 12.53 -8.14
N ILE A 220 14.80 11.94 -8.88
CA ILE A 220 16.21 12.32 -8.85
C ILE A 220 16.48 13.20 -10.08
N ASN A 221 16.84 14.46 -9.83
CA ASN A 221 17.36 15.34 -10.86
C ASN A 221 18.87 15.15 -10.93
N TRP A 222 19.39 14.67 -12.06
CA TRP A 222 20.82 14.49 -12.28
C TRP A 222 21.44 15.76 -12.89
N GLU A 223 22.75 15.93 -12.71
CA GLU A 223 23.49 17.13 -13.13
C GLU A 223 23.39 17.43 -14.64
N ASN A 224 23.11 16.42 -15.46
CA ASN A 224 22.94 16.54 -16.91
C ASN A 224 21.51 16.94 -17.33
N GLY A 225 20.64 17.30 -16.39
CA GLY A 225 19.25 17.64 -16.66
C GLY A 225 18.32 16.44 -16.86
N CYS A 226 18.81 15.20 -16.71
CA CYS A 226 17.97 14.01 -16.71
C CYS A 226 17.15 13.90 -15.41
N ARG A 227 15.89 13.47 -15.55
CA ARG A 227 15.03 13.10 -14.42
C ARG A 227 14.84 11.59 -14.38
N PHE A 228 15.22 10.99 -13.26
CA PHE A 228 14.92 9.60 -12.95
C PHE A 228 13.77 9.56 -11.96
N ILE A 229 12.74 8.76 -12.29
CA ILE A 229 11.67 8.45 -11.37
C ILE A 229 11.91 7.01 -10.93
N ILE A 230 12.20 6.78 -9.65
CA ILE A 230 12.20 5.44 -9.09
C ILE A 230 10.80 5.20 -8.53
N SER A 231 10.04 4.34 -9.21
CA SER A 231 8.68 3.97 -8.82
C SER A 231 8.61 2.46 -8.65
N GLU A 232 8.13 2.01 -7.49
CA GLU A 232 8.03 0.58 -7.16
C GLU A 232 9.35 -0.21 -7.35
N GLY A 233 10.50 0.46 -7.22
CA GLY A 233 11.83 -0.14 -7.36
C GLY A 233 12.33 -0.23 -8.80
N GLU A 234 11.55 0.25 -9.77
CA GLU A 234 11.95 0.38 -11.16
C GLU A 234 12.38 1.81 -11.46
N THR A 235 13.51 1.96 -12.16
CA THR A 235 13.95 3.26 -12.66
C THR A 235 13.25 3.55 -13.99
N VAL A 236 12.30 4.46 -13.95
CA VAL A 236 11.68 5.02 -15.16
C VAL A 236 12.46 6.27 -15.55
N VAL A 237 13.13 6.22 -16.70
CA VAL A 237 13.85 7.38 -17.25
C VAL A 237 12.84 8.28 -17.95
N SER A 238 12.67 9.51 -17.44
CA SER A 238 11.95 10.55 -18.18
C SER A 238 12.96 11.36 -18.99
N LEU A 239 13.15 10.97 -20.26
CA LEU A 239 13.94 11.72 -21.24
C LEU A 239 13.15 12.92 -21.75
N SER A 240 12.85 13.87 -20.86
CA SER A 240 12.45 15.21 -21.30
C SER A 240 13.58 16.15 -20.94
N PRO A 241 14.50 16.49 -21.88
CA PRO A 241 15.44 17.57 -21.64
C PRO A 241 14.63 18.81 -21.25
N ILE A 242 14.96 19.40 -20.11
CA ILE A 242 14.45 20.72 -19.74
C ILE A 242 14.84 21.64 -20.90
N LYS A 243 13.85 22.22 -21.59
CA LYS A 243 14.01 23.06 -22.78
C LYS A 243 14.84 24.34 -22.57
N GLU A 244 15.45 24.52 -21.41
CA GLU A 244 16.13 25.76 -21.05
C GLU A 244 17.61 25.79 -21.43
N ASP A 245 18.24 24.67 -21.81
CA ASP A 245 19.61 24.73 -22.36
C ASP A 245 19.88 23.60 -23.37
N ALA A 246 19.44 23.82 -24.61
CA ALA A 246 19.82 22.99 -25.77
C ALA A 246 21.30 23.16 -26.19
N SER A 247 22.08 23.95 -25.44
CA SER A 247 23.51 24.14 -25.62
C SER A 247 24.32 22.87 -25.29
N PHE A 248 23.86 22.08 -24.32
CA PHE A 248 24.54 20.85 -23.88
C PHE A 248 24.36 19.66 -24.85
N LEU A 249 23.36 19.70 -25.73
CA LEU A 249 23.12 18.64 -26.73
C LEU A 249 24.14 18.64 -27.88
N ASN A 250 24.93 19.71 -28.03
CA ASN A 250 26.03 19.75 -29.00
C ASN A 250 27.31 19.06 -28.50
N ASP A 251 27.52 18.98 -27.18
CA ASP A 251 28.71 18.33 -26.60
C ASP A 251 28.59 16.80 -26.56
N PHE A 252 27.37 16.26 -26.69
CA PHE A 252 27.11 14.82 -26.70
C PHE A 252 27.25 14.14 -28.08
N LYS A 253 27.63 14.88 -29.12
CA LYS A 253 27.81 14.33 -30.48
C LYS A 253 29.14 13.64 -30.77
N PHE A 254 29.96 13.32 -29.75
CA PHE A 254 31.15 12.50 -29.94
C PHE A 254 31.22 11.35 -28.91
N LYS A 255 30.70 10.18 -29.30
CA LYS A 255 31.31 8.83 -29.11
C LYS A 255 30.39 7.68 -29.54
N GLU A 256 29.61 7.85 -30.61
CA GLU A 256 28.86 6.74 -31.25
C GLU A 256 29.60 6.11 -32.45
N GLU A 257 30.90 6.38 -32.60
CA GLU A 257 31.76 5.70 -33.57
C GLU A 257 33.04 5.17 -32.92
N GLU A 258 32.92 4.18 -32.03
CA GLU A 258 33.98 3.19 -31.86
C GLU A 258 33.34 1.79 -31.82
N LYS A 259 33.18 1.24 -33.03
CA LYS A 259 32.99 -0.20 -33.23
C LYS A 259 34.10 -0.95 -32.50
N VAL A 260 33.75 -1.58 -31.40
CA VAL A 260 34.13 -2.94 -31.00
C VAL A 260 35.47 -3.40 -31.61
N ASN A 261 36.58 -3.03 -30.98
CA ASN A 261 37.87 -3.64 -31.28
C ASN A 261 38.08 -4.85 -30.36
N ASN A 262 37.36 -5.94 -30.67
CA ASN A 262 37.39 -7.24 -29.97
C ASN A 262 38.76 -7.93 -29.94
N LYS A 263 39.82 -7.33 -30.50
CA LYS A 263 41.19 -7.86 -30.45
C LYS A 263 41.93 -7.53 -29.15
N LYS A 264 41.60 -6.43 -28.47
CA LYS A 264 42.36 -5.97 -27.29
C LYS A 264 41.89 -6.63 -25.98
N ILE A 265 40.62 -7.02 -25.91
CA ILE A 265 40.04 -7.75 -24.77
C ILE A 265 40.53 -9.20 -24.78
N LYS A 266 40.55 -9.87 -25.94
CA LYS A 266 41.09 -11.23 -26.07
C LYS A 266 42.58 -11.33 -25.70
N SER A 267 43.39 -10.34 -26.05
CA SER A 267 44.82 -10.31 -25.67
C SER A 267 45.06 -10.03 -24.18
N LEU A 268 44.07 -9.48 -23.47
CA LEU A 268 44.16 -9.24 -22.02
C LEU A 268 43.64 -10.45 -21.23
N GLU A 269 42.65 -11.18 -21.77
CA GLU A 269 42.16 -12.44 -21.20
C GLU A 269 43.20 -13.57 -21.33
N GLU A 270 43.87 -13.70 -22.47
CA GLU A 270 44.95 -14.69 -22.67
C GLU A 270 46.15 -14.42 -21.73
N LYS A 271 46.47 -13.14 -21.48
CA LYS A 271 47.56 -12.75 -20.60
C LYS A 271 47.26 -12.98 -19.11
N TYR A 272 45.98 -12.91 -18.72
CA TYR A 272 45.55 -13.20 -17.35
C TYR A 272 45.50 -14.70 -17.03
N LEU A 273 45.23 -15.55 -18.03
CA LEU A 273 45.28 -17.00 -17.85
C LEU A 273 46.71 -17.54 -17.73
N GLU A 274 47.68 -16.99 -18.48
CA GLU A 274 49.09 -17.39 -18.36
C GLU A 274 49.73 -16.99 -17.02
N GLU A 275 49.30 -15.89 -16.41
CA GLU A 275 49.80 -15.45 -15.09
C GLU A 275 49.15 -16.17 -13.90
N SER A 276 47.98 -16.82 -14.09
CA SER A 276 47.33 -17.62 -13.04
C SER A 276 47.88 -19.03 -12.89
N ASP A 277 48.48 -19.59 -13.94
CA ASP A 277 49.08 -20.94 -13.91
C ASP A 277 50.51 -20.94 -13.34
N LEU A 278 51.20 -19.79 -13.31
CA LEU A 278 52.53 -19.63 -12.72
C LEU A 278 52.54 -19.44 -11.19
N ASN A 279 51.38 -19.31 -10.54
CA ASN A 279 51.25 -19.09 -9.10
C ASN A 279 50.72 -20.31 -8.33
N ASN A 280 50.60 -21.47 -8.98
CA ASN A 280 50.12 -22.72 -8.37
C ASN A 280 51.10 -23.91 -8.49
N GLU A 281 52.40 -23.66 -8.69
CA GLU A 281 53.49 -24.64 -8.45
C GLU A 281 54.37 -24.23 -7.26
#